data_AF-A0A537Y7U8-F1
#
_entry.id   AF-A0A537Y7U8-F1
#
_cell.length_a   1.000
_cell.length_b   1.000
_cell.length_c   1.000
_cell.angle_alpha   90.00
_cell.angle_beta   90.00
_cell.angle_gamma   90.00
#
_symmetry.space_group_name_H-M   'P 1'
#
loop_
_entity.id
_entity.type
_entity.pdbx_description
1 polymer ?
#
loop_
_entity_poly.entity_id
_entity_poly.type
_entity_poly.pdbx_seq_one_letter_code
_entity_poly.pdbx_strand_id
1 'polypeptide(L)' 'MTTPLAAKIAREYGTPCAVIDMDKVERNIARVQSACDAAGVANRPHIKTHKSPLLAKLQIEAGAKGITCQKLG' A
#
# COMPACT_ATOMS: atom_id res chain seq x y z
N MET A 1 13.42 24.16 -3.16
CA MET A 1 14.58 23.62 -2.41
C MET A 1 14.33 22.15 -2.11
N THR A 2 15.33 21.28 -2.26
CA THR A 2 15.23 19.83 -2.02
C THR A 2 15.16 19.55 -0.52
N THR A 3 14.18 18.76 -0.06
CA THR A 3 14.10 18.39 1.37
C THR A 3 15.27 17.47 1.75
N PRO A 4 15.67 17.42 3.04
CA PRO A 4 16.74 16.51 3.49
C PRO A 4 16.47 15.04 3.12
N LEU A 5 15.21 14.60 3.21
CA LEU A 5 14.79 13.25 2.82
C LEU A 5 14.97 13.03 1.31
N ALA A 6 14.52 13.97 0.47
CA ALA A 6 14.67 13.87 -0.97
C ALA A 6 16.15 13.84 -1.40
N ALA A 7 17.00 14.62 -0.74
CA ALA A 7 18.45 14.62 -0.99
C ALA A 7 19.11 13.29 -0.59
N LYS A 8 18.70 12.69 0.54
CA LYS A 8 19.17 11.37 0.96
C LYS A 8 18.78 10.29 -0.07
N ILE A 9 17.50 10.25 -0.44
CA ILE A 9 16.99 9.27 -1.42
C ILE A 9 17.73 9.39 -2.75
N ALA A 10 17.90 10.61 -3.27
CA ALA A 10 18.59 10.83 -4.54
C ALA A 10 20.04 10.32 -4.52
N ARG A 11 20.76 10.48 -3.40
CA ARG A 11 22.13 9.95 -3.27
C ARG A 11 22.19 8.43 -3.14
N GLU A 12 21.26 7.83 -2.39
CA GLU A 12 21.29 6.39 -2.09
C GLU A 12 20.68 5.53 -3.21
N TYR A 13 19.63 6.01 -3.87
CA TYR A 13 18.84 5.24 -4.85
C TYR A 13 18.78 5.87 -6.24
N GLY A 14 19.29 7.08 -6.41
CA GLY A 14 19.22 7.82 -7.68
C GLY A 14 17.83 8.43 -7.95
N THR A 15 17.72 9.15 -9.06
CA THR A 15 16.46 9.72 -9.55
C THR A 15 16.28 9.46 -11.05
N PRO A 16 15.04 9.17 -11.53
CA PRO A 16 13.79 9.16 -10.77
C PRO A 16 13.63 7.90 -9.90
N CYS A 17 13.10 8.08 -8.69
CA CYS A 17 12.79 6.99 -7.78
C CYS A 17 11.36 7.19 -7.23
N ALA A 18 10.52 6.16 -7.36
CA ALA A 18 9.20 6.15 -6.74
C ALA A 18 9.34 5.70 -5.28
N VAL A 19 8.88 6.53 -4.35
CA VAL A 19 9.05 6.32 -2.91
C VAL A 19 7.67 6.28 -2.25
N ILE A 20 7.49 5.33 -1.35
CA ILE A 20 6.23 5.11 -0.63
C ILE A 20 6.49 5.30 0.86
N ASP A 21 5.62 6.07 1.50
CA ASP A 21 5.59 6.32 2.94
C ASP A 21 4.84 5.16 3.63
N MET A 22 5.58 4.26 4.27
CA MET A 22 5.02 3.03 4.84
C MET A 22 4.12 3.30 6.05
N ASP A 23 4.41 4.32 6.86
CA ASP A 23 3.53 4.70 7.98
C ASP A 23 2.15 5.14 7.49
N LYS A 24 2.07 5.76 6.31
CA LYS A 24 0.78 6.07 5.66
C LYS A 24 0.12 4.84 5.08
N VAL A 25 0.89 3.91 4.50
CA VAL A 25 0.34 2.66 3.98
C VAL A 25 -0.33 1.87 5.10
N GLU A 26 0.35 1.65 6.21
CA GLU A 26 -0.15 0.89 7.35
C GLU A 26 -1.41 1.54 7.94
N ARG A 27 -1.39 2.86 8.18
CA ARG A 27 -2.58 3.59 8.64
C ARG A 27 -3.76 3.49 7.68
N ASN A 28 -3.51 3.53 6.37
CA ASN A 28 -4.57 3.42 5.37
C ASN A 28 -5.17 2.01 5.30
N ILE A 29 -4.33 0.98 5.40
CA ILE A 29 -4.77 -0.42 5.45
C ILE A 29 -5.66 -0.63 6.68
N ALA A 30 -5.17 -0.24 7.86
CA ALA A 30 -5.92 -0.37 9.11
C ALA A 30 -7.27 0.35 9.04
N ARG A 31 -7.27 1.61 8.59
CA ARG A 31 -8.49 2.42 8.48
C ARG A 31 -9.56 1.78 7.60
N VAL A 32 -9.19 1.30 6.40
CA VAL A 32 -10.16 0.69 5.48
C VAL A 32 -10.64 -0.65 6.03
N GLN A 33 -9.74 -1.45 6.58
CA GLN A 33 -10.11 -2.75 7.15
C GLN A 33 -11.10 -2.59 8.31
N SER A 34 -10.81 -1.70 9.28
CA SER A 34 -11.71 -1.42 10.40
C SER A 34 -13.08 -0.91 9.93
N ALA A 35 -13.14 -0.13 8.85
CA ALA A 35 -14.40 0.33 8.27
C ALA A 35 -15.22 -0.83 7.68
N CYS A 36 -14.58 -1.78 7.00
CA CYS A 36 -15.24 -2.99 6.49
C CYS A 36 -15.72 -3.91 7.63
N ASP A 37 -14.89 -4.09 8.65
CA ASP A 37 -15.23 -4.90 9.83
C ASP A 37 -16.45 -4.32 10.56
N ALA A 38 -16.47 -3.01 10.79
CA ALA A 38 -17.58 -2.31 11.41
C ALA A 38 -18.88 -2.41 10.59
N ALA A 39 -18.78 -2.48 9.26
CA ALA A 39 -19.91 -2.66 8.37
C ALA A 39 -20.31 -4.14 8.17
N GLY A 40 -19.56 -5.10 8.73
CA GLY A 40 -19.83 -6.53 8.57
C GLY A 40 -19.60 -7.06 7.15
N VAL A 41 -18.79 -6.38 6.33
CA VAL A 41 -18.54 -6.75 4.93
C VAL A 41 -17.11 -7.24 4.72
N ALA A 42 -16.91 -8.13 3.75
CA ALA A 42 -15.59 -8.61 3.39
C ALA A 42 -14.82 -7.56 2.57
N ASN A 43 -13.67 -7.14 3.06
CA ASN A 43 -12.74 -6.33 2.29
C ASN A 43 -11.98 -7.20 1.27
N ARG A 44 -12.04 -6.85 -0.02
CA ARG A 44 -11.26 -7.51 -1.08
C ARG A 44 -10.51 -6.48 -1.96
N PRO A 45 -9.40 -5.92 -1.47
CA PRO A 45 -8.72 -4.79 -2.07
C PRO A 45 -8.32 -5.01 -3.53
N HIS A 46 -8.41 -3.94 -4.33
CA HIS A 46 -7.98 -3.97 -5.72
C HIS A 46 -6.51 -3.56 -5.85
N ILE A 47 -5.67 -4.48 -6.31
CA ILE A 47 -4.21 -4.28 -6.34
C ILE A 47 -3.68 -3.54 -7.57
N LYS A 48 -4.56 -3.04 -8.46
CA LYS A 48 -4.13 -2.37 -9.70
C LYS A 48 -3.25 -1.14 -9.45
N THR A 49 -3.44 -0.49 -8.30
CA THR A 49 -2.75 0.74 -7.92
C THR A 49 -1.27 0.50 -7.63
N HIS A 50 -0.95 -0.54 -6.85
CA HIS A 50 0.42 -0.79 -6.41
C HIS A 50 1.09 -1.96 -7.12
N LYS A 51 0.33 -2.96 -7.58
CA LYS A 51 0.83 -4.20 -8.20
C LYS A 51 1.95 -4.89 -7.41
N SER A 52 2.02 -4.64 -6.11
CA SER A 52 3.05 -5.14 -5.19
C SER A 52 2.51 -6.29 -4.35
N PRO A 53 3.11 -7.49 -4.41
CA PRO A 53 2.79 -8.60 -3.53
C PRO A 53 3.01 -8.29 -2.05
N LEU A 54 3.99 -7.44 -1.72
CA LEU A 54 4.26 -7.02 -0.35
C LEU A 54 3.05 -6.28 0.25
N LEU A 55 2.51 -5.30 -0.48
CA LEU A 55 1.36 -4.53 0.00
C LEU A 55 0.08 -5.38 0.04
N ALA A 56 -0.08 -6.32 -0.90
CA ALA A 56 -1.18 -7.27 -0.89
C ALA A 56 -1.15 -8.18 0.37
N LYS A 57 0.04 -8.62 0.79
CA LYS A 57 0.20 -9.40 2.02
C LYS A 57 -0.19 -8.60 3.26
N LEU A 58 0.28 -7.36 3.39
CA LEU A 58 -0.10 -6.47 4.50
C LEU A 58 -1.61 -6.27 4.60
N GLN A 59 -2.30 -6.14 3.46
CA GLN A 59 -3.75 -6.04 3.41
C GLN A 59 -4.45 -7.33 3.90
N ILE A 60 -3.96 -8.50 3.47
CA ILE A 60 -4.50 -9.80 3.88
C ILE A 60 -4.27 -10.02 5.38
N GLU A 61 -3.07 -9.72 5.88
CA GLU A 61 -2.71 -9.82 7.30
C GLU A 61 -3.57 -8.90 8.18
N ALA A 62 -3.97 -7.74 7.68
CA ALA A 62 -4.89 -6.86 8.38
C ALA A 62 -6.32 -7.43 8.49
N GLY A 63 -6.72 -8.37 7.62
CA GLY A 63 -8.05 -8.99 7.63
C GLY A 63 -8.75 -9.05 6.27
N ALA A 64 -8.11 -8.59 5.19
CA ALA A 64 -8.72 -8.66 3.86
C ALA A 64 -8.93 -10.12 3.40
N LYS A 65 -10.09 -10.39 2.81
CA LYS A 65 -10.45 -11.70 2.26
C LYS A 65 -10.02 -11.80 0.80
N GLY A 66 -8.71 -11.97 0.61
CA GLY A 66 -8.06 -12.06 -0.71
C GLY A 66 -7.94 -10.71 -1.41
N ILE A 67 -7.72 -10.74 -2.74
CA ILE A 67 -7.49 -9.55 -3.56
C ILE A 67 -8.30 -9.56 -4.86
N THR A 68 -8.45 -8.40 -5.49
CA THR A 68 -8.95 -8.25 -6.86
C THR A 68 -7.87 -7.70 -7.79
N CYS A 69 -7.77 -8.27 -8.99
CA CYS A 69 -6.87 -7.83 -10.05
C CYS A 69 -7.66 -7.48 -11.32
N GLN A 70 -7.07 -6.66 -12.19
CA GLN A 70 -7.72 -6.24 -13.45
C GLN A 70 -7.36 -7.16 -14.62
N LYS A 71 -6.18 -7.78 -14.59
CA LYS A 71 -5.61 -8.63 -15.63
C LYS A 71 -4.95 -9.85 -14.99
N LEU A 72 -4.82 -10.93 -15.75
CA LEU A 72 -4.03 -12.10 -15.38
C LEU A 72 -2.52 -11.82 -15.47
N GLY A 73 -2.14 -10.90 -16.37
CA GLY A 73 -0.80 -10.35 -16.62
C GLY A 73 -0.95 -9.13 -17.53
#